data_AF-A0A4Q3U645-F1
#
_entry.id   AF-A0A4Q3U645-F1
#
_cell.length_a   1.000
_cell.length_b   1.000
_cell.length_c   1.000
_cell.angle_alpha   90.00
_cell.angle_beta   90.00
_cell.angle_gamma   90.00
#
_symmetry.space_group_name_H-M   'P 1'
#
loop_
_entity.id
_entity.type
_entity.pdbx_description
1 polymer ?
#
loop_
_entity_poly.entity_id
_entity_poly.type
_entity_poly.pdbx_seq_one_letter_code
_entity_poly.pdbx_strand_id
1 'polypeptide(L)'
;MILPLLSEDVVWYGPATATFLVQFAGDPFDGAKSDVRVRFIGDRSQREERIAYFDPILGAWKATLYAKAGGSYRAVLIRNGKEASVEPTEGILDLDRADNVGIVLAMPGRPDRLCMDTGVPWVGLGADLGTSPTADKVDELAKAGANWVRVTTPAEPWADDSFGAVMDAIAKRGLGYTLVVPKDVSSAWRRYALARFAASPRLIGWEGDPKLSDSWSRPTEPMADPWDGLFENRPGPFVVERSDLSRLKALRAVLKASEWADWQSPRRWRGEKAKGVVESDRLILAAIPGAKLTGVPLADGDYDLTTVDPATGASTVGRTRVEHATLDLAVPAERFFVLRRRL
;
A
#
# COMPACT_ATOMS: atom_id res chain seq x y z
N MET A 1 25.45 -17.35 -6.97
CA MET A 1 24.07 -17.46 -6.46
C MET A 1 23.13 -17.36 -7.65
N ILE A 2 22.66 -18.50 -8.14
CA ILE A 2 21.72 -18.58 -9.26
C ILE A 2 20.34 -18.33 -8.66
N LEU A 3 19.72 -17.20 -8.99
CA LEU A 3 18.33 -16.95 -8.60
C LEU A 3 17.48 -18.06 -9.25
N PRO A 4 16.60 -18.75 -8.51
CA PRO A 4 15.67 -19.67 -9.14
C PRO A 4 14.90 -18.89 -10.20
N LEU A 5 14.99 -19.33 -11.46
CA LEU A 5 14.17 -18.83 -12.55
C LEU A 5 12.72 -18.97 -12.06
N LEU A 6 12.07 -17.83 -11.78
CA LEU A 6 10.63 -17.79 -11.57
C LEU A 6 9.98 -18.40 -12.83
N SER A 7 8.93 -19.19 -12.61
CA SER A 7 8.34 -20.13 -13.56
C SER A 7 8.18 -19.61 -14.99
N GLU A 8 8.19 -20.55 -15.94
CA GLU A 8 7.80 -20.40 -17.35
C GLU A 8 6.70 -19.33 -17.55
N ASP A 9 6.98 -18.41 -18.48
CA ASP A 9 6.13 -17.39 -19.10
C ASP A 9 4.77 -17.13 -18.42
N VAL A 10 4.77 -16.27 -17.40
CA VAL A 10 3.53 -15.71 -16.86
C VAL A 10 2.92 -14.77 -17.91
N VAL A 11 1.86 -15.24 -18.58
CA VAL A 11 1.07 -14.45 -19.52
C VAL A 11 -0.22 -14.01 -18.85
N TRP A 12 -0.57 -12.74 -19.04
CA TRP A 12 -1.83 -12.18 -18.60
C TRP A 12 -2.71 -11.82 -19.78
N TYR A 13 -4.01 -11.69 -19.54
CA TYR A 13 -5.00 -11.34 -20.54
C TYR A 13 -5.96 -10.28 -20.00
N GLY A 14 -6.34 -9.35 -20.88
CA GLY A 14 -7.19 -8.21 -20.57
C GLY A 14 -6.43 -6.87 -20.60
N PRO A 15 -6.95 -5.82 -19.93
CA PRO A 15 -8.18 -5.81 -19.13
C PRO A 15 -9.45 -5.91 -20.00
N ALA A 16 -10.51 -6.52 -19.45
CA ALA A 16 -11.87 -6.47 -20.02
C ALA A 16 -12.88 -6.09 -18.93
N THR A 17 -13.86 -5.25 -19.27
CA THR A 17 -14.83 -4.73 -18.29
C THR A 17 -16.24 -5.26 -18.60
N ALA A 18 -16.91 -5.78 -17.58
CA ALA A 18 -18.35 -6.06 -17.63
C ALA A 18 -19.13 -4.87 -17.06
N THR A 19 -20.20 -4.47 -17.75
CA THR A 19 -21.08 -3.35 -17.39
C THR A 19 -22.51 -3.83 -17.20
N PHE A 20 -23.09 -3.59 -16.03
CA PHE A 20 -24.45 -3.96 -15.67
C PHE A 20 -25.31 -2.70 -15.50
N LEU A 21 -26.28 -2.50 -16.39
CA LEU A 21 -27.22 -1.37 -16.36
C LEU A 21 -28.33 -1.62 -15.34
N VAL A 22 -27.98 -1.57 -14.06
CA VAL A 22 -28.91 -1.74 -12.94
C VAL A 22 -28.59 -0.78 -11.81
N GLN A 23 -29.64 -0.26 -11.19
CA GLN A 23 -29.56 0.50 -9.94
C GLN A 23 -30.17 -0.29 -8.80
N PHE A 24 -29.54 -0.19 -7.65
CA PHE A 24 -30.00 -0.80 -6.42
C PHE A 24 -30.50 0.28 -5.48
N ALA A 25 -31.55 0.00 -4.71
CA ALA A 25 -32.01 0.92 -3.68
C ALA A 25 -30.92 1.15 -2.61
N GLY A 26 -30.76 2.41 -2.20
CA GLY A 26 -29.77 2.86 -1.21
C GLY A 26 -28.60 3.62 -1.83
N ASP A 27 -27.64 3.99 -0.99
CA ASP A 27 -26.37 4.57 -1.44
C ASP A 27 -25.51 3.48 -2.10
N PRO A 28 -25.15 3.61 -3.40
CA PRO A 28 -24.31 2.63 -4.08
C PRO A 28 -22.88 2.57 -3.53
N PHE A 29 -22.42 3.59 -2.79
CA PHE A 29 -21.07 3.64 -2.23
C PHE A 29 -21.00 3.10 -0.79
N ASP A 30 -22.14 2.80 -0.16
CA ASP A 30 -22.18 2.16 1.16
C ASP A 30 -21.82 0.68 1.05
N GLY A 31 -20.53 0.38 1.16
CA GLY A 31 -20.01 -0.99 1.04
C GLY A 31 -20.54 -1.97 2.08
N ALA A 32 -21.16 -1.52 3.18
CA ALA A 32 -21.79 -2.42 4.16
C ALA A 32 -23.20 -2.85 3.72
N LYS A 33 -23.91 -2.01 2.96
CA LYS A 33 -25.26 -2.30 2.47
C LYS A 33 -25.30 -2.77 1.00
N SER A 34 -24.24 -2.45 0.27
CA SER A 34 -24.11 -2.66 -1.18
C SER A 34 -22.82 -3.44 -1.48
N ASP A 35 -22.73 -4.69 -1.01
CA ASP A 35 -21.67 -5.60 -1.44
C ASP A 35 -21.97 -6.14 -2.84
N VAL A 36 -21.44 -5.46 -3.85
CA VAL A 36 -21.60 -5.85 -5.25
C VAL A 36 -20.29 -6.41 -5.79
N ARG A 37 -20.37 -7.59 -6.38
CA ARG A 37 -19.25 -8.34 -6.93
C ARG A 37 -19.62 -8.88 -8.31
N VAL A 38 -18.61 -9.21 -9.09
CA VAL A 38 -18.79 -9.90 -10.37
C VAL A 38 -17.97 -11.16 -10.36
N ARG A 39 -18.62 -12.29 -10.62
CA ARG A 39 -17.96 -13.58 -10.83
C ARG A 39 -17.82 -13.81 -12.33
N PHE A 40 -16.58 -13.89 -12.79
CA PHE A 40 -16.22 -14.24 -14.15
C PHE A 40 -16.01 -15.75 -14.23
N ILE A 41 -16.74 -16.41 -15.12
CA ILE A 41 -16.72 -17.86 -15.32
C ILE A 41 -16.18 -18.12 -16.73
N GLY A 42 -14.96 -18.66 -16.81
CA GLY A 42 -14.32 -19.00 -18.09
C GLY A 42 -14.63 -20.43 -18.55
N ASP A 43 -14.39 -20.72 -19.83
CA ASP A 43 -14.71 -22.01 -20.48
C ASP A 43 -14.11 -23.25 -19.78
N ARG A 44 -12.96 -23.07 -19.13
CA ARG A 44 -12.24 -24.15 -18.41
C ARG A 44 -12.64 -24.25 -16.94
N SER A 45 -13.87 -23.86 -16.60
CA SER A 45 -14.36 -23.76 -15.22
C SER A 45 -13.53 -22.84 -14.32
N GLN A 46 -12.72 -21.96 -14.90
CA GLN A 46 -11.98 -20.96 -14.16
C GLN A 46 -12.95 -19.94 -13.59
N ARG A 47 -12.71 -19.54 -12.35
CA ARG A 47 -13.57 -18.61 -11.63
C ARG A 47 -12.72 -17.52 -11.03
N GLU A 48 -13.02 -16.29 -11.40
CA GLU A 48 -12.40 -15.09 -10.87
C GLU A 48 -13.50 -14.21 -10.30
N GLU A 49 -13.33 -13.72 -9.08
CA GLU A 49 -14.28 -12.78 -8.47
C GLU A 49 -13.61 -11.42 -8.30
N ARG A 50 -14.35 -10.36 -8.62
CA ARG A 50 -13.89 -8.97 -8.45
C ARG A 50 -14.96 -8.15 -7.76
N ILE A 51 -14.53 -7.18 -6.98
CA ILE A 51 -15.43 -6.18 -6.41
C ILE A 51 -15.90 -5.27 -7.54
N ALA A 52 -17.21 -5.04 -7.64
CA ALA A 52 -17.76 -4.10 -8.61
C ALA A 52 -17.70 -2.66 -8.06
N TYR A 53 -17.55 -1.69 -8.96
CA TYR A 53 -17.67 -0.27 -8.65
C TYR A 53 -18.87 0.33 -9.38
N PHE A 54 -19.53 1.32 -8.76
CA PHE A 54 -20.64 2.04 -9.38
C PHE A 54 -20.11 3.23 -10.18
N ASP A 55 -20.48 3.31 -11.45
CA ASP A 55 -20.22 4.42 -12.33
C ASP A 55 -21.42 5.38 -12.30
N PRO A 56 -21.30 6.55 -11.62
CA PRO A 56 -22.43 7.46 -11.47
C PRO A 56 -22.82 8.16 -12.78
N ILE A 57 -21.92 8.25 -13.76
CA ILE A 57 -22.18 8.89 -15.05
C ILE A 57 -23.13 8.01 -15.86
N LEU A 58 -22.85 6.70 -15.88
CA LEU A 58 -23.69 5.73 -16.59
C LEU A 58 -24.84 5.19 -15.72
N GLY A 59 -24.81 5.43 -14.41
CA GLY A 59 -25.74 4.82 -13.47
C GLY A 59 -25.65 3.29 -13.46
N ALA A 60 -24.44 2.75 -13.60
CA ALA A 60 -24.19 1.33 -13.87
C ALA A 60 -23.13 0.72 -12.95
N TRP A 61 -23.19 -0.59 -12.72
CA TRP A 61 -22.13 -1.32 -12.02
C TRP A 61 -21.12 -1.86 -13.01
N LYS A 62 -19.83 -1.74 -12.70
CA LYS A 62 -18.72 -2.21 -13.53
C LYS A 62 -17.76 -3.08 -12.74
N ALA A 63 -17.15 -4.05 -13.40
CA ALA A 63 -16.00 -4.78 -12.87
C ALA A 63 -15.04 -5.14 -14.00
N THR A 64 -13.74 -4.98 -13.73
CA THR A 64 -12.69 -5.26 -14.71
C THR A 64 -11.98 -6.57 -14.37
N LEU A 65 -11.89 -7.45 -15.36
CA LEU A 65 -11.15 -8.70 -15.33
C LEU A 65 -9.77 -8.52 -15.96
N TYR A 66 -8.76 -8.98 -15.24
CA TYR A 66 -7.41 -9.22 -15.73
C TYR A 66 -7.00 -10.59 -15.19
N ALA A 67 -6.68 -11.53 -16.08
CA ALA A 67 -6.61 -12.95 -15.75
C ALA A 67 -5.35 -13.61 -16.32
N LYS A 68 -4.90 -14.71 -15.70
CA LYS A 68 -3.73 -15.49 -16.17
C LYS A 68 -4.06 -16.44 -17.33
N ALA A 69 -5.33 -16.59 -17.64
CA ALA A 69 -5.80 -17.44 -18.71
C ALA A 69 -6.65 -16.61 -19.66
N GLY A 70 -6.40 -16.79 -20.95
CA GLY A 70 -7.23 -16.23 -22.00
C GLY A 70 -8.45 -17.11 -22.28
N GLY A 71 -9.33 -16.60 -23.14
CA GLY A 71 -10.55 -17.28 -23.56
C GLY A 71 -11.81 -16.47 -23.25
N SER A 72 -12.96 -17.12 -23.40
CA SER A 72 -14.27 -16.49 -23.20
C SER A 72 -14.69 -16.59 -21.73
N TYR A 73 -15.20 -15.48 -21.20
CA TYR A 73 -15.70 -15.37 -19.82
C TYR A 73 -17.12 -14.83 -19.81
N ARG A 74 -18.00 -15.52 -19.08
CA ARG A 74 -19.32 -15.00 -18.70
C ARG A 74 -19.21 -14.25 -17.37
N ALA A 75 -19.74 -13.03 -17.31
CA ALA A 75 -19.79 -12.25 -16.08
C ALA A 75 -21.16 -12.37 -15.40
N VAL A 76 -21.18 -12.74 -14.12
CA VAL A 76 -22.40 -12.86 -13.30
C VAL A 76 -22.34 -11.86 -12.15
N LEU A 77 -23.33 -10.97 -12.07
CA LEU A 77 -23.43 -9.99 -11.00
C LEU A 77 -23.93 -10.65 -9.72
N ILE A 78 -23.24 -10.38 -8.61
CA ILE A 78 -23.59 -10.87 -7.28
C ILE A 78 -23.80 -9.66 -6.38
N ARG A 79 -24.94 -9.61 -5.70
CA ARG A 79 -25.24 -8.60 -4.69
C ARG A 79 -25.53 -9.27 -3.36
N ASN A 80 -24.79 -8.89 -2.33
CA ASN A 80 -24.96 -9.38 -0.95
C ASN A 80 -25.01 -10.93 -0.92
N GLY A 81 -24.07 -11.57 -1.63
CA GLY A 81 -23.94 -13.02 -1.74
C GLY A 81 -24.95 -13.73 -2.67
N LYS A 82 -25.88 -13.01 -3.29
CA LYS A 82 -26.90 -13.60 -4.20
C LYS A 82 -26.68 -13.14 -5.63
N GLU A 83 -26.83 -14.07 -6.58
CA GLU A 83 -26.79 -13.74 -8.00
C GLU A 83 -27.97 -12.82 -8.37
N ALA A 84 -27.68 -11.73 -9.06
CA ALA A 84 -28.69 -10.85 -9.61
C ALA A 84 -29.08 -11.33 -11.02
N SER A 85 -30.37 -11.29 -11.34
CA SER A 85 -30.88 -11.65 -12.67
C SER A 85 -30.70 -10.50 -13.68
N VAL A 86 -29.47 -9.98 -13.78
CA VAL A 86 -29.09 -8.91 -14.70
C VAL A 86 -27.89 -9.37 -15.50
N GLU A 87 -28.03 -9.35 -16.82
CA GLU A 87 -26.96 -9.69 -17.75
C GLU A 87 -26.03 -8.49 -17.99
N PRO A 88 -24.73 -8.70 -18.25
CA PRO A 88 -23.82 -7.64 -18.65
C PRO A 88 -24.14 -7.15 -20.06
N THR A 89 -23.81 -5.89 -20.35
CA THR A 89 -24.06 -5.24 -21.65
C THR A 89 -23.21 -5.88 -22.76
N GLU A 90 -22.01 -6.33 -22.41
CA GLU A 90 -21.04 -6.93 -23.32
C GLU A 90 -21.36 -8.40 -23.65
N GLY A 91 -22.24 -9.05 -22.89
CA GLY A 91 -22.50 -10.49 -23.01
C GLY A 91 -21.30 -11.35 -22.57
N ILE A 92 -20.59 -11.93 -23.53
CA ILE A 92 -19.38 -12.73 -23.29
C ILE A 92 -18.16 -11.81 -23.44
N LEU A 93 -17.26 -11.85 -22.46
CA LEU A 93 -15.97 -11.16 -22.51
C LEU A 93 -14.91 -12.08 -23.10
N ASP A 94 -14.35 -11.72 -24.25
CA ASP A 94 -13.25 -12.44 -24.88
C ASP A 94 -11.90 -11.86 -24.46
N LEU A 95 -11.10 -12.67 -23.79
CA LEU A 95 -9.72 -12.38 -23.41
C LEU A 95 -8.75 -13.06 -24.38
N ASP A 96 -8.73 -12.59 -25.63
CA ASP A 96 -7.91 -13.17 -26.71
C ASP A 96 -6.49 -12.56 -26.78
N ARG A 97 -6.33 -11.34 -26.28
CA ARG A 97 -5.07 -10.61 -26.31
C ARG A 97 -4.25 -10.86 -25.05
N ALA A 98 -3.10 -11.51 -25.24
CA ALA A 98 -2.06 -11.55 -24.23
C ALA A 98 -1.49 -10.14 -23.99
N ASP A 99 -1.47 -9.71 -22.72
CA ASP A 99 -0.70 -8.58 -22.24
C ASP A 99 0.63 -9.10 -21.68
N ASN A 100 1.67 -8.97 -22.50
CA ASN A 100 3.03 -9.40 -22.15
C ASN A 100 3.76 -8.42 -21.24
N VAL A 101 3.08 -7.38 -20.76
CA VAL A 101 3.77 -6.39 -19.95
C VAL A 101 3.96 -6.87 -18.53
N GLY A 102 3.11 -7.79 -18.02
CA GLY A 102 3.25 -8.35 -16.69
C GLY A 102 2.94 -7.36 -15.57
N ILE A 103 3.15 -7.80 -14.33
CA ILE A 103 2.88 -7.01 -13.11
C ILE A 103 4.19 -6.65 -12.42
N VAL A 104 4.33 -5.41 -11.96
CA VAL A 104 5.48 -4.99 -11.13
C VAL A 104 5.27 -5.48 -9.69
N LEU A 105 6.22 -6.24 -9.17
CA LEU A 105 6.20 -6.86 -7.84
C LEU A 105 7.48 -6.51 -7.06
N ALA A 106 7.43 -6.63 -5.74
CA ALA A 106 8.64 -6.64 -4.92
C ALA A 106 9.47 -7.90 -5.21
N MET A 107 10.78 -7.74 -5.39
CA MET A 107 11.68 -8.83 -5.71
C MET A 107 11.80 -9.81 -4.52
N PRO A 108 11.59 -11.13 -4.72
CA PRO A 108 11.75 -12.12 -3.66
C PRO A 108 13.14 -12.03 -3.00
N GLY A 109 13.17 -11.92 -1.66
CA GLY A 109 14.40 -11.78 -0.88
C GLY A 109 15.08 -10.40 -0.94
N ARG A 110 14.54 -9.45 -1.73
CA ARG A 110 15.02 -8.06 -1.83
C ARG A 110 13.84 -7.10 -1.91
N PRO A 111 13.12 -6.87 -0.79
CA PRO A 111 11.90 -6.06 -0.79
C PRO A 111 12.14 -4.57 -1.11
N ASP A 112 13.39 -4.13 -1.11
CA ASP A 112 13.86 -2.82 -1.55
C ASP A 112 13.97 -2.70 -3.09
N ARG A 113 13.71 -3.78 -3.82
CA ARG A 113 13.80 -3.83 -5.28
C ARG A 113 12.48 -4.29 -5.89
N LEU A 114 12.24 -3.83 -7.11
CA LEU A 114 11.09 -4.21 -7.90
C LEU A 114 11.53 -5.09 -9.08
N CYS A 115 10.67 -5.99 -9.50
CA CYS A 115 10.81 -6.78 -10.71
C CYS A 115 9.44 -7.01 -11.34
N MET A 116 9.41 -7.31 -12.63
CA MET A 116 8.23 -7.89 -13.26
C MET A 116 7.98 -9.28 -12.66
N ASP A 117 6.75 -9.78 -12.77
CA ASP A 117 6.38 -11.15 -12.44
C ASP A 117 7.11 -12.22 -13.27
N THR A 118 7.65 -11.85 -14.42
CA THR A 118 8.64 -12.63 -15.19
C THR A 118 10.04 -12.68 -14.55
N GLY A 119 10.26 -11.95 -13.46
CA GLY A 119 11.54 -11.84 -12.76
C GLY A 119 12.49 -10.76 -13.29
N VAL A 120 12.15 -10.11 -14.40
CA VAL A 120 12.96 -9.02 -14.99
C VAL A 120 13.05 -7.85 -14.00
N PRO A 121 14.24 -7.37 -13.61
CA PRO A 121 14.36 -6.21 -12.73
C PRO A 121 13.64 -4.97 -13.31
N TRP A 122 12.95 -4.23 -12.45
CA TRP A 122 12.19 -3.05 -12.85
C TRP A 122 12.65 -1.83 -12.05
N VAL A 123 12.77 -0.69 -12.73
CA VAL A 123 13.10 0.61 -12.14
C VAL A 123 12.08 1.63 -12.64
N GLY A 124 11.44 2.33 -11.70
CA GLY A 124 10.51 3.40 -12.01
C GLY A 124 11.25 4.67 -12.41
N LEU A 125 11.11 5.03 -13.69
CA LEU A 125 11.56 6.29 -14.27
C LEU A 125 10.32 7.11 -14.57
N GLY A 126 10.13 8.19 -13.83
CA GLY A 126 8.85 8.88 -13.86
C GLY A 126 8.82 10.19 -13.09
N ALA A 127 7.62 10.73 -12.96
CA ALA A 127 7.37 11.97 -12.24
C ALA A 127 6.15 11.83 -11.33
N ASP A 128 6.11 12.70 -10.32
CA ASP A 128 4.92 12.94 -9.52
C ASP A 128 4.03 13.98 -10.22
N LEU A 129 2.81 13.57 -10.56
CA LEU A 129 1.82 14.43 -11.19
C LEU A 129 0.98 15.22 -10.18
N GLY A 130 1.12 14.96 -8.87
CA GLY A 130 0.41 15.67 -7.82
C GLY A 130 -1.12 15.47 -7.87
N THR A 131 -1.86 16.51 -7.48
CA THR A 131 -3.34 16.50 -7.29
C THR A 131 -4.14 16.94 -8.50
N SER A 132 -3.48 17.46 -9.54
CA SER A 132 -4.16 17.98 -10.74
C SER A 132 -3.48 17.47 -12.01
N PRO A 133 -3.36 16.13 -12.16
CA PRO A 133 -2.80 15.54 -13.36
C PRO A 133 -3.67 15.86 -14.58
N THR A 134 -3.06 15.91 -15.76
CA THR A 134 -3.77 15.97 -17.04
C THR A 134 -3.31 14.82 -17.94
N ALA A 135 -4.19 14.37 -18.84
CA ALA A 135 -3.85 13.35 -19.83
C ALA A 135 -2.68 13.80 -20.74
N ASP A 136 -2.63 15.09 -21.09
CA ASP A 136 -1.52 15.66 -21.87
C ASP A 136 -0.18 15.51 -21.15
N LYS A 137 -0.15 15.67 -19.82
CA LYS A 137 1.09 15.51 -19.05
C LYS A 137 1.57 14.06 -19.03
N VAL A 138 0.64 13.11 -18.96
CA VAL A 138 0.94 11.67 -19.09
C VAL A 138 1.55 11.38 -20.47
N ASP A 139 0.98 11.96 -21.52
CA ASP A 139 1.47 11.80 -22.90
C ASP A 139 2.86 12.41 -23.10
N GLU A 140 3.15 13.58 -22.53
CA GLU A 140 4.48 14.18 -22.54
C GLU A 140 5.52 13.29 -21.85
N LEU A 141 5.20 12.77 -20.65
CA LEU A 141 6.12 11.91 -19.91
C LEU A 141 6.39 10.60 -20.64
N ALA A 142 5.35 9.97 -21.21
CA ALA A 142 5.51 8.76 -22.00
C ALA A 142 6.43 9.00 -23.22
N LYS A 143 6.25 10.12 -23.93
CA LYS A 143 7.14 10.51 -25.05
C LYS A 143 8.58 10.77 -24.60
N ALA A 144 8.77 11.23 -23.36
CA ALA A 144 10.08 11.42 -22.75
C ALA A 144 10.73 10.12 -22.22
N GLY A 145 10.07 8.97 -22.37
CA GLY A 145 10.60 7.67 -21.93
C GLY A 145 10.30 7.32 -20.48
N ALA A 146 9.36 8.01 -19.82
CA ALA A 146 8.86 7.57 -18.53
C ALA A 146 8.19 6.19 -18.65
N ASN A 147 8.32 5.38 -17.62
CA ASN A 147 7.62 4.09 -17.47
C ASN A 147 6.77 4.03 -16.18
N TRP A 148 6.76 5.12 -15.40
CA TRP A 148 6.06 5.22 -14.12
C TRP A 148 5.54 6.63 -13.88
N VAL A 149 4.43 6.75 -13.15
CA VAL A 149 3.95 8.02 -12.59
C VAL A 149 3.41 7.85 -11.18
N ARG A 150 3.52 8.88 -10.37
CA ARG A 150 2.81 8.98 -9.08
C ARG A 150 1.65 9.96 -9.24
N VAL A 151 0.47 9.58 -8.78
CA VAL A 151 -0.74 10.38 -8.94
C VAL A 151 -1.47 10.49 -7.62
N THR A 152 -1.77 11.71 -7.19
CA THR A 152 -2.63 11.91 -6.01
C THR A 152 -4.08 11.86 -6.44
N THR A 153 -4.80 10.90 -5.87
CA THR A 153 -6.22 10.74 -6.16
C THR A 153 -7.03 11.88 -5.55
N PRO A 154 -8.05 12.40 -6.24
CA PRO A 154 -8.96 13.37 -5.65
C PRO A 154 -9.76 12.76 -4.49
N ALA A 155 -10.33 13.61 -3.65
CA ALA A 155 -11.18 13.19 -2.54
C ALA A 155 -12.44 12.44 -3.01
N GLU A 156 -12.89 12.68 -4.24
CA GLU A 156 -14.08 12.05 -4.86
C GLU A 156 -13.80 11.69 -6.33
N PRO A 157 -13.10 10.57 -6.62
CA PRO A 157 -12.62 10.20 -7.97
C PRO A 157 -13.74 9.78 -8.92
N TRP A 158 -14.96 9.59 -8.41
CA TRP A 158 -16.14 9.38 -9.23
C TRP A 158 -16.80 10.69 -9.67
N ALA A 159 -16.43 11.83 -9.06
CA ALA A 159 -16.97 13.15 -9.40
C ALA A 159 -16.07 13.94 -10.36
N ASP A 160 -14.86 13.44 -10.63
CA ASP A 160 -13.85 14.10 -11.45
C ASP A 160 -13.56 13.31 -12.74
N ASP A 161 -14.23 13.70 -13.83
CA ASP A 161 -14.04 13.11 -15.16
C ASP A 161 -12.58 13.21 -15.64
N SER A 162 -11.86 14.25 -15.21
CA SER A 162 -10.47 14.46 -15.61
C SER A 162 -9.55 13.39 -15.04
N PHE A 163 -9.85 12.89 -13.83
CA PHE A 163 -9.10 11.80 -13.22
C PHE A 163 -9.29 10.49 -14.01
N GLY A 164 -10.51 10.21 -14.48
CA GLY A 164 -10.77 9.09 -15.38
C GLY A 164 -9.92 9.15 -16.65
N ALA A 165 -9.91 10.30 -17.32
CA ALA A 165 -9.11 10.52 -18.53
C ALA A 165 -7.59 10.37 -18.30
N VAL A 166 -7.08 10.78 -17.13
CA VAL A 166 -5.68 10.57 -16.72
C VAL A 166 -5.37 9.09 -16.58
N MET A 167 -6.23 8.32 -15.91
CA MET A 167 -6.03 6.88 -15.73
C MET A 167 -6.09 6.13 -17.07
N ASP A 168 -6.99 6.52 -17.96
CA ASP A 168 -7.08 5.97 -19.31
C ASP A 168 -5.82 6.29 -20.14
N ALA A 169 -5.28 7.51 -20.02
CA ALA A 169 -4.02 7.89 -20.66
C ALA A 169 -2.84 7.05 -20.13
N ILE A 170 -2.75 6.85 -18.81
CA ILE A 170 -1.71 6.01 -18.17
C ILE A 170 -1.78 4.59 -18.73
N ALA A 171 -2.97 4.00 -18.77
CA ALA A 171 -3.19 2.65 -19.29
C ALA A 171 -2.83 2.54 -20.79
N LYS A 172 -3.31 3.49 -21.60
CA LYS A 172 -3.02 3.56 -23.04
C LYS A 172 -1.53 3.68 -23.35
N ARG A 173 -0.77 4.37 -22.51
CA ARG A 173 0.68 4.54 -22.65
C ARG A 173 1.50 3.43 -22.00
N GLY A 174 0.84 2.51 -21.30
CA GLY A 174 1.51 1.41 -20.62
C GLY A 174 2.47 1.90 -19.52
N LEU A 175 2.13 3.00 -18.84
CA LEU A 175 2.90 3.46 -17.69
C LEU A 175 2.46 2.71 -16.44
N GLY A 176 3.41 2.27 -15.63
CA GLY A 176 3.13 1.90 -14.24
C GLY A 176 2.68 3.11 -13.44
N TYR A 177 1.91 2.92 -12.37
CA TYR A 177 1.50 4.03 -11.53
C TYR A 177 1.37 3.68 -10.05
N THR A 178 1.58 4.69 -9.22
CA THR A 178 1.32 4.64 -7.78
C THR A 178 0.22 5.64 -7.44
N LEU A 179 -0.79 5.20 -6.70
CA LEU A 179 -1.90 6.07 -6.28
C LEU A 179 -1.67 6.56 -4.85
N VAL A 180 -1.66 7.88 -4.68
CA VAL A 180 -1.56 8.52 -3.37
C VAL A 180 -2.96 8.81 -2.88
N VAL A 181 -3.34 8.14 -1.82
CA VAL A 181 -4.64 8.23 -1.18
C VAL A 181 -4.58 9.30 -0.09
N PRO A 182 -5.45 10.32 -0.14
CA PRO A 182 -5.54 11.30 0.95
C PRO A 182 -5.87 10.61 2.28
N LYS A 183 -5.31 11.11 3.39
CA LYS A 183 -5.45 10.47 4.71
C LYS A 183 -6.91 10.38 5.20
N ASP A 184 -7.73 11.32 4.77
CA ASP A 184 -9.08 11.55 5.29
C ASP A 184 -10.19 11.02 4.37
N VAL A 185 -9.86 10.10 3.45
CA VAL A 185 -10.88 9.47 2.60
C VAL A 185 -11.72 8.45 3.36
N SER A 186 -13.01 8.39 3.00
CA SER A 186 -13.98 7.44 3.57
C SER A 186 -13.66 5.98 3.20
N SER A 187 -14.25 5.02 3.93
CA SER A 187 -14.17 3.59 3.57
C SER A 187 -14.81 3.30 2.21
N ALA A 188 -15.90 4.00 1.89
CA ALA A 188 -16.58 3.96 0.60
C ALA A 188 -15.61 4.31 -0.55
N TRP A 189 -14.83 5.38 -0.36
CA TRP A 189 -13.81 5.79 -1.31
C TRP A 189 -12.76 4.72 -1.56
N ARG A 190 -12.24 4.11 -0.47
CA ARG A 190 -11.19 3.09 -0.55
C ARG A 190 -11.67 1.87 -1.31
N ARG A 191 -12.90 1.44 -1.02
CA ARG A 191 -13.55 0.32 -1.71
C ARG A 191 -13.76 0.63 -3.19
N TYR A 192 -14.20 1.84 -3.52
CA TYR A 192 -14.35 2.29 -4.90
C TYR A 192 -13.01 2.27 -5.66
N ALA A 193 -11.97 2.90 -5.10
CA ALA A 193 -10.66 2.96 -5.72
C ALA A 193 -10.06 1.57 -5.91
N LEU A 194 -10.21 0.70 -4.91
CA LEU A 194 -9.82 -0.71 -4.99
C LEU A 194 -10.53 -1.41 -6.15
N ALA A 195 -11.86 -1.36 -6.19
CA ALA A 195 -12.67 -2.02 -7.21
C ALA A 195 -12.35 -1.52 -8.63
N ARG A 196 -12.07 -0.22 -8.79
CA ARG A 196 -11.80 0.40 -10.09
C ARG A 196 -10.37 0.18 -10.58
N PHE A 197 -9.36 0.31 -9.71
CA PHE A 197 -7.96 0.39 -10.13
C PHE A 197 -7.13 -0.86 -9.82
N ALA A 198 -7.56 -1.73 -8.90
CA ALA A 198 -6.78 -2.91 -8.50
C ALA A 198 -6.63 -3.96 -9.60
N ALA A 199 -7.55 -4.00 -10.56
CA ALA A 199 -7.49 -4.92 -11.68
C ALA A 199 -6.42 -4.54 -12.71
N SER A 200 -5.87 -3.34 -12.63
CA SER A 200 -4.84 -2.89 -13.56
C SER A 200 -3.49 -3.56 -13.24
N PRO A 201 -2.84 -4.23 -14.21
CA PRO A 201 -1.46 -4.71 -14.03
C PRO A 201 -0.44 -3.61 -13.79
N ARG A 202 -0.83 -2.36 -14.07
CA ARG A 202 0.06 -1.20 -14.02
C ARG A 202 0.06 -0.52 -12.67
N LEU A 203 -0.87 -0.87 -11.78
CA LEU A 203 -0.85 -0.39 -10.41
C LEU A 203 0.32 -1.03 -9.66
N ILE A 204 1.30 -0.21 -9.26
CA ILE A 204 2.51 -0.64 -8.53
C ILE A 204 2.27 -0.58 -7.02
N GLY A 205 1.48 0.39 -6.55
CA GLY A 205 1.21 0.52 -5.14
C GLY A 205 0.25 1.63 -4.77
N TRP A 206 -0.06 1.65 -3.48
CA TRP A 206 -0.87 2.68 -2.82
C TRP A 206 0.00 3.41 -1.79
N GLU A 207 -0.06 4.73 -1.78
CA GLU A 207 0.61 5.58 -0.80
C GLU A 207 -0.41 6.34 0.06
N GLY A 208 -0.03 6.71 1.28
CA GLY A 208 -0.78 7.68 2.09
C GLY A 208 -1.68 7.10 3.18
N ASP A 209 -2.09 5.83 3.10
CA ASP A 209 -2.90 5.18 4.14
C ASP A 209 -2.37 3.78 4.53
N PRO A 210 -1.88 3.61 5.77
CA PRO A 210 -1.42 2.31 6.27
C PRO A 210 -2.50 1.21 6.19
N LYS A 211 -3.79 1.56 6.32
CA LYS A 211 -4.88 0.57 6.31
C LYS A 211 -5.13 -0.01 4.91
N LEU A 212 -4.82 0.74 3.86
CA LEU A 212 -4.87 0.24 2.49
C LEU A 212 -3.66 -0.64 2.18
N SER A 213 -2.46 -0.29 2.69
CA SER A 213 -1.29 -1.15 2.53
C SER A 213 -1.42 -2.49 3.27
N ASP A 214 -2.11 -2.50 4.42
CA ASP A 214 -2.29 -3.71 5.23
C ASP A 214 -3.40 -4.64 4.68
N SER A 215 -4.44 -4.09 4.03
CA SER A 215 -5.51 -4.89 3.42
C SER A 215 -5.15 -5.44 2.03
N TRP A 216 -4.06 -4.96 1.42
CA TRP A 216 -3.50 -5.42 0.15
C TRP A 216 -2.45 -6.52 0.33
N SER A 217 -2.82 -7.66 0.89
CA SER A 217 -1.99 -8.87 0.82
C SER A 217 -2.36 -9.71 -0.41
N ARG A 218 -1.95 -9.23 -1.59
CA ARG A 218 -1.81 -9.94 -2.89
C ARG A 218 -3.08 -10.53 -3.56
N PRO A 219 -3.19 -10.43 -4.91
CA PRO A 219 -4.29 -11.03 -5.69
C PRO A 219 -4.10 -12.54 -6.01
N THR A 220 -3.28 -13.28 -5.25
CA THR A 220 -3.02 -14.71 -5.52
C THR A 220 -3.93 -15.67 -4.77
N GLU A 221 -4.72 -15.20 -3.81
CA GLU A 221 -5.67 -16.03 -3.07
C GLU A 221 -7.10 -15.54 -3.32
N PRO A 222 -8.10 -16.45 -3.41
CA PRO A 222 -9.50 -16.05 -3.45
C PRO A 222 -9.78 -15.20 -2.20
N MET A 223 -10.27 -13.97 -2.40
CA MET A 223 -10.62 -13.05 -1.31
C MET A 223 -11.66 -13.74 -0.41
N ALA A 224 -11.20 -14.36 0.67
CA ALA A 224 -12.05 -14.72 1.79
C ALA A 224 -12.70 -13.42 2.31
N ASP A 225 -13.97 -13.52 2.64
CA ASP A 225 -14.85 -12.44 3.06
C ASP A 225 -14.15 -11.44 4.01
N PRO A 226 -14.00 -10.14 3.65
CA PRO A 226 -13.19 -9.22 4.45
C PRO A 226 -13.91 -8.63 5.69
N TRP A 227 -15.11 -9.08 6.05
CA TRP A 227 -15.90 -8.39 7.08
C TRP A 227 -16.33 -9.17 8.32
N ASP A 228 -16.04 -10.47 8.42
CA ASP A 228 -16.19 -11.21 9.68
C ASP A 228 -15.01 -12.20 9.88
N GLY A 229 -14.01 -11.83 10.70
CA GLY A 229 -13.05 -12.80 11.25
C GLY A 229 -11.54 -12.49 11.23
N LEU A 230 -11.08 -11.28 10.91
CA LEU A 230 -9.64 -10.95 10.94
C LEU A 230 -9.17 -10.39 12.30
N PHE A 231 -9.28 -11.19 13.37
CA PHE A 231 -8.38 -11.14 14.53
C PHE A 231 -8.42 -12.49 15.26
N GLU A 232 -7.89 -13.56 14.67
CA GLU A 232 -7.29 -14.63 15.46
C GLU A 232 -6.41 -15.54 14.58
N ASN A 233 -5.10 -15.50 14.88
CA ASN A 233 -4.12 -16.56 14.68
C ASN A 233 -3.80 -17.02 13.24
N ARG A 234 -3.01 -16.22 12.48
CA ARG A 234 -1.86 -16.73 11.70
C ARG A 234 -0.72 -15.69 11.60
N PRO A 235 0.56 -16.11 11.67
CA PRO A 235 1.70 -15.20 11.74
C PRO A 235 2.15 -14.75 10.33
N GLY A 236 1.74 -13.55 9.93
CA GLY A 236 2.48 -12.73 8.96
C GLY A 236 3.58 -11.92 9.67
N PRO A 237 4.56 -11.34 8.96
CA PRO A 237 5.66 -10.65 9.61
C PRO A 237 5.12 -9.37 10.29
N PHE A 238 5.06 -9.44 11.62
CA PHE A 238 4.76 -8.39 12.60
C PHE A 238 3.28 -8.14 12.96
N VAL A 239 2.80 -8.87 13.97
CA VAL A 239 1.73 -8.42 14.89
C VAL A 239 2.39 -7.60 16.00
N VAL A 240 1.90 -6.37 16.26
CA VAL A 240 2.24 -5.63 17.49
C VAL A 240 1.29 -6.12 18.57
N GLU A 241 1.80 -6.79 19.60
CA GLU A 241 0.99 -7.27 20.70
C GLU A 241 0.30 -6.11 21.43
N ARG A 242 -0.90 -6.36 21.99
CA ARG A 242 -1.71 -5.36 22.72
C ARG A 242 -0.96 -4.73 23.90
N SER A 243 0.04 -5.43 24.43
CA SER A 243 0.98 -5.00 25.48
C SER A 243 1.91 -3.85 25.02
N ASP A 244 2.27 -3.78 23.74
CA ASP A 244 3.15 -2.75 23.18
C ASP A 244 2.43 -1.43 22.89
N LEU A 245 1.11 -1.47 22.65
CA LEU A 245 0.28 -0.27 22.47
C LEU A 245 0.20 0.56 23.76
N SER A 246 0.16 -0.08 24.93
CA SER A 246 0.18 0.59 26.23
C SER A 246 1.52 1.28 26.49
N ARG A 247 2.63 0.63 26.08
CA ARG A 247 3.99 1.18 26.16
C ARG A 247 4.21 2.38 25.22
N LEU A 248 3.63 2.34 24.01
CA LEU A 248 3.64 3.46 23.08
C LEU A 248 2.78 4.64 23.56
N LYS A 249 1.68 4.38 24.29
CA LYS A 249 0.89 5.44 24.95
C LYS A 249 1.66 6.09 26.10
N ALA A 250 2.36 5.30 26.92
CA ALA A 250 3.24 5.82 27.98
C ALA A 250 4.38 6.66 27.38
N LEU A 251 5.02 6.18 26.32
CA LEU A 251 6.04 6.93 25.57
C LEU A 251 5.48 8.28 25.06
N ARG A 252 4.29 8.27 24.47
CA ARG A 252 3.63 9.50 23.98
C ARG A 252 3.26 10.47 25.11
N ALA A 253 2.94 9.97 26.31
CA ALA A 253 2.68 10.79 27.49
C ALA A 253 3.97 11.43 28.03
N VAL A 254 5.07 10.68 28.08
CA VAL A 254 6.40 11.19 28.46
C VAL A 254 6.90 12.25 27.46
N LEU A 255 6.73 12.01 26.15
CA LEU A 255 7.06 12.98 25.09
C LEU A 255 6.20 14.25 25.16
N LYS A 256 4.92 14.14 25.55
CA LYS A 256 4.04 15.31 25.73
C LYS A 256 4.34 16.12 27.00
N ALA A 257 4.75 15.45 28.08
CA ALA A 257 5.04 16.10 29.36
C ALA A 257 6.39 16.85 29.39
N SER A 258 7.25 16.66 28.38
CA SER A 258 8.65 17.12 28.40
C SER A 258 8.93 18.40 27.59
N GLU A 259 7.92 19.19 27.19
CA GLU A 259 8.06 20.35 26.27
C GLU A 259 8.55 19.97 24.85
N TRP A 260 8.24 18.76 24.34
CA TRP A 260 8.77 18.26 23.05
C TRP A 260 7.75 18.33 21.88
N ALA A 261 6.86 19.33 21.86
CA ALA A 261 5.73 19.40 20.93
C ALA A 261 6.06 19.90 19.50
N ASP A 262 7.21 20.55 19.28
CA ASP A 262 7.53 21.26 18.02
C ASP A 262 8.34 20.42 17.00
N TRP A 263 7.90 19.19 16.73
CA TRP A 263 8.65 18.21 15.90
C TRP A 263 8.20 18.22 14.43
N GLN A 264 9.05 18.63 13.47
CA GLN A 264 8.61 18.82 12.08
C GLN A 264 9.15 17.85 11.00
N SER A 265 10.28 17.13 11.14
CA SER A 265 10.75 16.22 10.05
C SER A 265 11.79 15.14 10.44
N PRO A 266 11.38 14.01 11.03
CA PRO A 266 12.31 12.97 11.46
C PRO A 266 12.81 12.01 10.36
N ARG A 267 14.11 11.65 10.36
CA ARG A 267 14.63 10.47 9.64
C ARG A 267 14.43 9.22 10.50
N ARG A 268 13.79 8.19 9.94
CA ARG A 268 13.53 6.91 10.64
C ARG A 268 14.72 5.97 10.49
N TRP A 269 15.18 5.39 11.59
CA TRP A 269 16.22 4.35 11.62
C TRP A 269 15.61 3.04 12.17
N ARG A 270 15.97 1.90 11.58
CA ARG A 270 15.46 0.58 11.97
C ARG A 270 16.63 -0.40 12.06
N GLY A 271 16.86 -0.94 13.27
CA GLY A 271 17.72 -2.10 13.51
C GLY A 271 16.88 -3.35 13.82
N GLU A 272 17.53 -4.52 13.84
CA GLU A 272 16.88 -5.82 14.09
C GLU A 272 16.12 -5.86 15.43
N LYS A 273 16.61 -5.16 16.45
CA LYS A 273 16.05 -5.14 17.81
C LYS A 273 15.76 -3.75 18.37
N ALA A 274 15.70 -2.72 17.52
CA ALA A 274 15.45 -1.35 17.95
C ALA A 274 14.81 -0.51 16.84
N LYS A 275 13.96 0.44 17.26
CA LYS A 275 13.37 1.45 16.38
C LYS A 275 13.78 2.82 16.90
N GLY A 276 14.26 3.66 16.00
CA GLY A 276 14.78 4.97 16.35
C GLY A 276 14.35 6.05 15.39
N VAL A 277 14.43 7.28 15.88
CA VAL A 277 14.27 8.48 15.07
C VAL A 277 15.48 9.36 15.29
N VAL A 278 16.16 9.72 14.20
CA VAL A 278 17.38 10.52 14.20
C VAL A 278 17.09 11.88 13.56
N GLU A 279 17.57 12.94 14.19
CA GLU A 279 17.71 14.29 13.64
C GLU A 279 19.13 14.79 13.99
N SER A 280 19.67 15.72 13.22
CA SER A 280 21.12 16.04 13.16
C SER A 280 21.86 16.18 14.52
N ASP A 281 21.16 16.58 15.59
CA ASP A 281 21.67 16.75 16.96
C ASP A 281 20.95 15.87 18.01
N ARG A 282 19.98 15.03 17.61
CA ARG A 282 19.05 14.33 18.51
C ARG A 282 18.71 12.93 18.05
N LEU A 283 18.61 12.00 18.98
CA LEU A 283 18.20 10.62 18.70
C LEU A 283 17.26 10.09 19.78
N ILE A 284 16.07 9.65 19.37
CA ILE A 284 15.10 8.98 20.25
C ILE A 284 15.07 7.50 19.87
N LEU A 285 15.32 6.63 20.84
CA LEU A 285 15.41 5.19 20.64
C LEU A 285 14.45 4.44 21.57
N ALA A 286 13.63 3.59 20.97
CA ALA A 286 12.95 2.51 21.65
C ALA A 286 13.66 1.20 21.29
N ALA A 287 14.37 0.63 22.25
CA ALA A 287 15.15 -0.58 22.07
C ALA A 287 14.56 -1.75 22.87
N ILE A 288 14.67 -2.95 22.30
CA ILE A 288 14.33 -4.20 22.99
C ILE A 288 15.43 -4.49 24.03
N PRO A 289 15.09 -5.01 25.23
CA PRO A 289 16.07 -5.41 26.24
C PRO A 289 17.27 -6.18 25.67
N GLY A 290 18.49 -5.76 26.05
CA GLY A 290 19.73 -6.43 25.62
C GLY A 290 20.14 -6.15 24.17
N ALA A 291 19.50 -5.21 23.48
CA ALA A 291 19.95 -4.77 22.16
C ALA A 291 21.31 -4.05 22.25
N LYS A 292 22.23 -4.40 21.36
CA LYS A 292 23.40 -3.59 21.08
C LYS A 292 23.07 -2.70 19.88
N LEU A 293 23.08 -1.39 20.07
CA LEU A 293 23.00 -0.44 18.97
C LEU A 293 24.41 -0.28 18.43
N THR A 294 24.58 -0.43 17.12
CA THR A 294 25.86 -0.20 16.44
C THR A 294 25.64 0.61 15.18
N GLY A 295 26.60 1.49 14.88
CA GLY A 295 26.61 2.26 13.63
C GLY A 295 25.47 3.26 13.46
N VAL A 296 24.92 3.80 14.56
CA VAL A 296 23.90 4.86 14.44
C VAL A 296 24.57 6.17 14.02
N PRO A 297 24.21 6.75 12.86
CA PRO A 297 24.86 7.94 12.35
C PRO A 297 24.49 9.16 13.21
N LEU A 298 25.45 9.67 13.96
CA LEU A 298 25.35 10.89 14.78
C LEU A 298 26.57 11.77 14.49
N ALA A 299 26.49 13.07 14.72
CA ALA A 299 27.67 13.92 14.63
C ALA A 299 28.62 13.64 15.81
N ASP A 300 29.93 13.82 15.61
CA ASP A 300 30.90 13.69 16.71
C ASP A 300 30.64 14.73 17.79
N GLY A 301 30.79 14.33 19.06
CA GLY A 301 30.67 15.24 20.20
C GLY A 301 30.10 14.58 21.46
N ASP A 302 29.88 15.42 22.48
CA ASP A 302 29.30 14.99 23.75
C ASP A 302 27.77 15.07 23.70
N TYR A 303 27.12 14.02 24.20
CA TYR A 303 25.67 13.88 24.27
C TYR A 303 25.21 13.63 25.70
N ASP A 304 24.11 14.26 26.09
CA ASP A 304 23.34 13.83 27.25
C ASP A 304 22.48 12.62 26.85
N LEU A 305 22.66 11.50 27.56
CA LEU A 305 21.89 10.27 27.41
C LEU A 305 20.85 10.18 28.54
N THR A 306 19.61 10.54 28.23
CA THR A 306 18.50 10.36 29.14
C THR A 306 17.96 8.95 29.00
N THR A 307 18.00 8.20 30.10
CA THR A 307 17.42 6.86 30.19
C THR A 307 16.13 6.94 31.00
N VAL A 308 15.03 6.47 30.45
CA VAL A 308 13.70 6.50 31.09
C VAL A 308 13.22 5.08 31.37
N ASP A 309 12.83 4.82 32.61
CA ASP A 309 12.13 3.60 33.00
C ASP A 309 10.66 3.70 32.55
N PRO A 310 10.19 2.82 31.65
CA PRO A 310 8.83 2.83 31.15
C PRO A 310 7.77 2.52 32.21
N ALA A 311 8.12 1.76 33.26
CA ALA A 311 7.20 1.34 34.30
C ALA A 311 6.95 2.45 35.33
N THR A 312 8.00 3.19 35.67
CA THR A 312 7.94 4.22 36.73
C THR A 312 7.91 5.65 36.20
N GLY A 313 8.30 5.86 34.94
CA GLY A 313 8.53 7.20 34.37
C GLY A 313 9.80 7.89 34.93
N ALA A 314 10.54 7.24 35.82
CA ALA A 314 11.77 7.78 36.38
C ALA A 314 12.81 7.92 35.27
N SER A 315 13.57 9.02 35.29
CA SER A 315 14.63 9.27 34.31
C SER A 315 15.97 9.54 34.98
N THR A 316 17.04 9.11 34.31
CA THR A 316 18.42 9.39 34.69
C THR A 316 19.14 9.98 33.49
N VAL A 317 19.98 10.99 33.71
CA VAL A 317 20.76 11.64 32.65
C VAL A 317 22.22 11.26 32.85
N GLY A 318 22.75 10.48 31.90
CA GLY A 318 24.17 10.18 31.78
C GLY A 318 24.82 11.01 30.67
N ARG A 319 26.13 10.85 30.51
CA ARG A 319 26.88 11.44 29.39
C ARG A 319 27.47 10.33 28.55
N THR A 320 27.46 10.52 27.23
CA THR A 320 28.16 9.65 26.29
C THR A 320 28.81 10.50 25.21
N ARG A 321 29.94 10.03 24.68
CA ARG A 321 30.64 10.68 23.58
C ARG A 321 30.45 9.87 22.31
N VAL A 322 30.18 10.54 21.19
CA VAL A 322 30.12 9.95 19.86
C VAL A 322 31.41 10.29 19.13
N GLU A 323 32.07 9.27 18.57
CA GLU A 323 33.27 9.39 17.77
C GLU A 323 33.10 8.64 16.44
N HIS A 324 33.73 9.15 15.38
CA HIS A 324 33.65 8.59 14.02
C HIS A 324 32.24 8.50 13.44
N ALA A 325 31.38 9.42 13.86
CA ALA A 325 29.99 9.53 13.49
C ALA A 325 29.15 8.26 13.76
N THR A 326 29.58 7.40 14.68
CA THR A 326 28.87 6.17 15.03
C THR A 326 28.76 6.00 16.53
N LEU A 327 27.55 5.73 17.02
CA LEU A 327 27.32 5.38 18.43
C LEU A 327 27.13 3.86 18.58
N ASP A 328 27.97 3.27 19.42
CA ASP A 328 27.82 1.91 19.94
C ASP A 328 27.31 1.98 21.39
N LEU A 329 26.07 1.58 21.63
CA LEU A 329 25.44 1.63 22.96
C LEU A 329 24.89 0.26 23.35
N ALA A 330 25.33 -0.25 24.49
CA ALA A 330 24.72 -1.39 25.15
C ALA A 330 23.47 -0.92 25.90
N VAL A 331 22.30 -1.39 25.48
CA VAL A 331 21.04 -1.02 26.11
C VAL A 331 20.73 -2.00 27.26
N PRO A 332 20.78 -1.56 28.54
CA PRO A 332 20.28 -2.38 29.64
C PRO A 332 18.80 -2.70 29.45
N ALA A 333 18.37 -3.84 29.99
CA ALA A 333 17.00 -4.31 29.84
C ALA A 333 15.95 -3.28 30.30
N GLU A 334 14.87 -3.16 29.53
CA GLU A 334 13.62 -2.45 29.88
C GLU A 334 13.71 -0.92 30.03
N ARG A 335 14.46 -0.22 29.17
CA ARG A 335 14.53 1.25 29.23
C ARG A 335 14.38 1.92 27.87
N PHE A 336 13.87 3.15 27.87
CA PHE A 336 13.89 4.06 26.71
C PHE A 336 15.12 4.97 26.79
N PHE A 337 15.64 5.39 25.64
CA PHE A 337 16.82 6.26 25.56
C PHE A 337 16.55 7.47 24.67
N VAL A 338 17.00 8.62 25.14
CA VAL A 338 17.02 9.87 24.38
C VAL A 338 18.41 10.46 24.46
N LEU A 339 18.99 10.75 23.30
CA LEU A 339 20.29 11.38 23.14
C LEU A 339 20.09 12.80 22.64
N ARG A 340 20.72 13.76 23.32
CA ARG A 340 20.75 15.17 22.92
C ARG A 340 22.19 15.66 22.89
N ARG A 341 22.63 16.18 21.74
CA ARG A 341 23.97 16.77 21.60
C ARG A 341 24.07 18.00 22.50
N ARG A 342 25.16 18.12 23.24
CA ARG A 342 25.53 19.38 23.90
C ARG A 342 26.13 20.30 22.85
N LEU A 343 25.54 21.48 22.70
CA LEU A 343 26.08 22.54 21.87
C LEU A 343 27.23 23.24 22.57
#